data_AF-A0A920UM34-F1
#
_entry.id   AF-A0A920UM34-F1
#
_cell.length_a   1.000
_cell.length_b   1.000
_cell.length_c   1.000
_cell.angle_alpha   90.00
_cell.angle_beta   90.00
_cell.angle_gamma   90.00
#
_symmetry.space_group_name_H-M   'P 1'
#
loop_
_entity.id
_entity.type
_entity.pdbx_description
1 polymer ?
#
loop_
_entity_poly.entity_id
_entity_poly.type
_entity_poly.pdbx_seq_one_letter_code
_entity_poly.pdbx_strand_id
1 'polypeptide(L)'
;MVEAHLGETIDIHGGGQDLVFPHHENETAQSTCVHAGQPYCRYWIHNGFINVESEKMSKSLGNVLLLRDLLGEAPGEVVRLGLLTAHYRQPLDWNAGVLADAQQKLDRMYGALRDAGIEGKHSGEPETPPPAGVVEALEDDLNSPKALAELFNMARELNRTTNEKTRTALAKSYASRRLASWASAR
;
A
#
# COMPACT_ATOMS: atom_id res chain seq x y z
N MET A 1 -15.38 -14.06 -17.94
CA MET A 1 -15.36 -14.07 -16.46
C MET A 1 -15.85 -12.75 -15.90
N VAL A 2 -15.23 -11.62 -16.27
CA VAL A 2 -15.66 -10.28 -15.83
C VAL A 2 -17.14 -10.04 -16.12
N GLU A 3 -17.57 -10.22 -17.37
CA GLU A 3 -18.97 -10.03 -17.77
C GLU A 3 -19.97 -10.82 -16.91
N ALA A 4 -19.67 -12.11 -16.69
CA ALA A 4 -20.55 -13.02 -15.94
C ALA A 4 -20.78 -12.59 -14.49
N HIS A 5 -19.91 -11.75 -13.91
CA HIS A 5 -19.99 -11.34 -12.51
C HIS A 5 -20.26 -9.85 -12.32
N LEU A 6 -19.82 -9.00 -13.27
CA LEU A 6 -19.81 -7.55 -13.12
C LEU A 6 -20.62 -6.82 -14.22
N GLY A 7 -21.09 -7.55 -15.23
CA GLY A 7 -21.82 -6.99 -16.37
C GLY A 7 -20.92 -6.58 -17.54
N GLU A 8 -21.56 -6.09 -18.60
CA GLU A 8 -20.93 -5.78 -19.89
C GLU A 8 -19.92 -4.62 -19.82
N THR A 9 -20.24 -3.61 -19.00
CA THR A 9 -19.39 -2.44 -18.74
C THR A 9 -19.10 -2.35 -17.25
N ILE A 10 -17.80 -2.27 -16.90
CA ILE A 10 -17.36 -2.13 -15.51
C ILE A 10 -16.74 -0.75 -15.26
N ASP A 11 -16.69 -0.35 -13.99
CA ASP A 11 -16.10 0.94 -13.62
C ASP A 11 -14.57 0.90 -13.60
N ILE A 12 -13.97 -0.13 -12.97
CA ILE A 12 -12.52 -0.23 -12.79
C ILE A 12 -12.01 -1.62 -13.19
N HIS A 13 -11.00 -1.65 -14.05
CA HIS A 13 -10.20 -2.84 -14.37
C HIS A 13 -8.73 -2.56 -14.09
N GLY A 14 -7.99 -3.49 -13.51
CA GLY A 14 -6.57 -3.28 -13.25
C GLY A 14 -5.68 -4.50 -13.46
N GLY A 15 -4.38 -4.25 -13.50
CA GLY A 15 -3.34 -5.27 -13.65
C GLY A 15 -1.94 -4.67 -13.70
N GLY A 16 -0.93 -5.49 -14.02
CA GLY A 16 0.43 -4.99 -14.25
C GLY A 16 0.52 -4.11 -15.51
N GLN A 17 1.49 -3.20 -15.56
CA GLN A 17 1.76 -2.38 -16.75
C GLN A 17 2.06 -3.21 -18.01
N ASP A 18 2.61 -4.41 -17.86
CA ASP A 18 2.81 -5.38 -18.94
C ASP A 18 1.50 -5.92 -19.53
N LEU A 19 0.39 -5.85 -18.79
CA LEU A 19 -0.90 -6.33 -19.27
C LEU A 19 -1.63 -5.30 -20.13
N VAL A 20 -1.20 -4.03 -20.16
CA VAL A 20 -1.77 -3.00 -21.06
C VAL A 20 -1.82 -3.53 -22.49
N PHE A 21 -0.72 -4.11 -22.97
CA PHE A 21 -0.65 -4.75 -24.28
C PHE A 21 0.14 -6.06 -24.23
N PRO A 22 -0.34 -7.14 -24.87
CA PRO A 22 -1.56 -7.21 -25.69
C PRO A 22 -2.83 -7.54 -24.89
N HIS A 23 -2.70 -7.86 -23.60
CA HIS A 23 -3.76 -8.53 -22.86
C HIS A 23 -5.04 -7.70 -22.71
N HIS A 24 -4.96 -6.53 -22.08
CA HIS A 24 -6.12 -5.65 -21.85
C HIS A 24 -6.64 -5.00 -23.14
N GLU A 25 -5.77 -4.75 -24.12
CA GLU A 25 -6.19 -4.34 -25.46
C GLU A 25 -7.07 -5.43 -26.13
N ASN A 26 -6.68 -6.70 -26.01
CA ASN A 26 -7.46 -7.82 -26.50
C ASN A 26 -8.78 -7.99 -25.72
N GLU A 27 -8.78 -7.81 -24.40
CA GLU A 27 -10.02 -7.84 -23.62
C GLU A 27 -11.00 -6.74 -24.05
N THR A 28 -10.48 -5.54 -24.29
CA THR A 28 -11.25 -4.41 -24.79
C THR A 28 -11.84 -4.73 -26.16
N ALA A 29 -11.03 -5.24 -27.09
CA ALA A 29 -11.50 -5.62 -28.43
C ALA A 29 -12.59 -6.71 -28.37
N GLN A 30 -12.36 -7.79 -27.61
CA GLN A 30 -13.32 -8.89 -27.45
C GLN A 30 -14.66 -8.39 -26.90
N SER A 31 -14.61 -7.64 -25.80
CA SER A 31 -15.80 -7.16 -25.09
C SER A 31 -16.56 -6.12 -25.93
N THR A 32 -15.85 -5.19 -26.55
CA THR A 32 -16.46 -4.15 -27.40
C THR A 32 -17.12 -4.77 -28.64
N CYS A 33 -16.48 -5.77 -29.27
CA CYS A 33 -17.02 -6.44 -30.45
C CYS A 33 -18.27 -7.26 -30.15
N VAL A 34 -18.32 -7.99 -29.03
CA VAL A 34 -19.48 -8.82 -28.69
C VAL A 34 -20.65 -7.96 -28.18
N HIS A 35 -20.37 -6.83 -27.54
CA HIS A 35 -21.37 -5.93 -26.95
C HIS A 35 -21.69 -4.72 -27.82
N ALA A 36 -21.76 -4.89 -29.14
CA ALA A 36 -22.22 -3.88 -30.10
C ALA A 36 -21.55 -2.49 -29.96
N GLY A 37 -20.27 -2.45 -29.61
CA GLY A 37 -19.51 -1.21 -29.45
C GLY A 37 -19.60 -0.56 -28.07
N GLN A 38 -20.26 -1.18 -27.08
CA GLN A 38 -20.28 -0.66 -25.72
C GLN A 38 -18.87 -0.66 -25.10
N PRO A 39 -18.51 0.38 -24.31
CA PRO A 39 -17.23 0.42 -23.64
C PRO A 39 -17.12 -0.70 -22.61
N TYR A 40 -16.00 -1.43 -22.63
CA TYR A 40 -15.75 -2.49 -21.64
C TYR A 40 -15.50 -1.95 -20.23
N CYS A 41 -14.68 -0.90 -20.10
CA CYS A 41 -14.25 -0.38 -18.81
C CYS A 41 -14.12 1.15 -18.83
N ARG A 42 -14.53 1.83 -17.76
CA ARG A 42 -14.39 3.29 -17.61
C ARG A 42 -13.00 3.74 -17.18
N TYR A 43 -12.39 3.03 -16.23
CA TYR A 43 -11.10 3.40 -15.65
C TYR A 43 -10.16 2.20 -15.60
N TRP A 44 -8.96 2.38 -16.15
CA TRP A 44 -7.91 1.38 -16.14
C TRP A 44 -6.83 1.75 -15.12
N ILE A 45 -6.47 0.81 -14.25
CA ILE A 45 -5.46 1.00 -13.19
C ILE A 45 -4.32 0.01 -13.41
N HIS A 46 -3.14 0.51 -13.79
CA HIS A 46 -1.96 -0.33 -14.02
C HIS A 46 -0.83 -0.03 -13.05
N ASN A 47 -0.32 -1.06 -12.36
CA ASN A 47 0.84 -0.90 -11.49
C ASN A 47 2.15 -0.92 -12.28
N GLY A 48 3.11 -0.10 -11.86
CA GLY A 48 4.46 -0.05 -12.40
C GLY A 48 5.25 -1.33 -12.11
N PHE A 49 6.39 -1.45 -12.80
CA PHE A 49 7.29 -2.59 -12.66
C PHE A 49 8.06 -2.57 -11.35
N ILE A 50 8.46 -3.76 -10.89
CA ILE A 50 9.50 -3.91 -9.88
C ILE A 50 10.81 -4.21 -10.58
N ASN A 51 11.82 -3.38 -10.34
CA ASN A 51 13.20 -3.61 -10.73
C ASN A 51 13.98 -4.17 -9.53
N VAL A 52 15.11 -4.81 -9.78
CA VAL A 52 16.00 -5.34 -8.75
C VAL A 52 17.39 -4.81 -9.03
N GLU A 53 17.94 -4.01 -8.10
CA GLU A 53 19.25 -3.36 -8.27
C GLU A 53 19.36 -2.60 -9.60
N SER A 54 18.34 -1.78 -9.91
CA SER A 54 18.17 -1.02 -11.16
C SER A 54 17.98 -1.83 -12.44
N GLU A 55 17.97 -3.17 -12.35
CA GLU A 55 17.73 -4.06 -13.49
C GLU A 55 16.30 -4.56 -13.53
N LYS A 56 15.75 -4.75 -14.74
CA LYS A 56 14.40 -5.31 -14.89
C LYS A 56 14.36 -6.72 -14.29
N MET A 57 13.33 -7.01 -13.50
CA MET A 57 13.11 -8.35 -12.99
C MET A 57 12.86 -9.33 -14.15
N SER A 58 13.66 -10.40 -14.24
CA SER A 58 13.46 -11.45 -15.24
C SER A 58 14.02 -12.80 -14.80
N LYS A 59 13.36 -13.87 -15.22
CA LYS A 59 13.84 -15.24 -14.96
C LYS A 59 15.21 -15.50 -15.60
N SER A 60 15.47 -14.91 -16.77
CA SER A 60 16.73 -15.06 -17.50
C SER A 60 17.93 -14.43 -16.80
N LEU A 61 17.73 -13.31 -16.10
CA LEU A 61 18.77 -12.68 -15.28
C LEU A 61 18.94 -13.34 -13.92
N GLY A 62 18.03 -14.26 -13.54
CA GLY A 62 18.05 -14.92 -12.23
C GLY A 62 17.71 -14.01 -11.05
N ASN A 63 17.26 -12.77 -11.30
CA ASN A 63 16.99 -11.74 -10.28
C ASN A 63 15.51 -11.68 -9.87
N VAL A 64 14.78 -12.80 -9.93
CA VAL A 64 13.36 -12.82 -9.57
C VAL A 64 13.19 -12.81 -8.05
N LEU A 65 12.45 -11.83 -7.55
CA LEU A 65 12.05 -11.79 -6.16
C LEU A 65 10.81 -12.67 -5.96
N LEU A 66 10.91 -13.64 -5.07
CA LEU A 66 9.78 -14.46 -4.67
C LEU A 66 9.33 -14.02 -3.29
N LEU A 67 8.03 -13.80 -3.14
CA LEU A 67 7.45 -13.37 -1.87
C LEU A 67 7.83 -14.30 -0.71
N ARG A 68 7.87 -15.62 -0.95
CA ARG A 68 8.27 -16.59 0.08
C ARG A 68 9.71 -16.38 0.60
N ASP A 69 10.61 -15.92 -0.27
CA ASP A 69 12.02 -15.70 0.08
C ASP A 69 12.13 -14.39 0.86
N LEU A 70 11.44 -13.33 0.40
CA LEU A 70 11.31 -12.06 1.13
C LEU A 70 10.70 -12.24 2.53
N LEU A 71 9.72 -13.15 2.68
CA LEU A 71 9.11 -13.48 3.96
C LEU A 71 10.05 -14.28 4.89
N GLY A 72 11.13 -14.85 4.37
CA GLY A 72 12.23 -15.41 5.15
C GLY A 72 13.18 -14.34 5.71
N GLU A 73 13.24 -13.17 5.07
CA GLU A 73 14.13 -12.06 5.44
C GLU A 73 13.45 -11.05 6.38
N ALA A 74 12.16 -10.77 6.17
CA ALA A 74 11.44 -9.78 6.96
C ALA A 74 9.96 -10.16 7.16
N PRO A 75 9.32 -9.67 8.24
CA PRO A 75 7.87 -9.82 8.43
C PRO A 75 7.07 -9.27 7.24
N GLY A 76 5.94 -9.89 6.91
CA GLY A 76 5.14 -9.50 5.74
C GLY A 76 4.62 -8.05 5.78
N GLU A 77 4.50 -7.43 6.94
CA GLU A 77 4.18 -6.00 7.07
C GLU A 77 5.34 -5.09 6.62
N VAL A 78 6.58 -5.49 6.88
CA VAL A 78 7.79 -4.79 6.39
C VAL A 78 7.83 -4.87 4.86
N VAL A 79 7.62 -6.07 4.30
CA VAL A 79 7.54 -6.27 2.85
C VAL A 79 6.44 -5.41 2.23
N ARG A 80 5.24 -5.40 2.85
CA ARG A 80 4.12 -4.56 2.41
C ARG A 80 4.46 -3.08 2.45
N LEU A 81 5.07 -2.59 3.53
CA LEU A 81 5.46 -1.18 3.61
C LEU A 81 6.50 -0.84 2.55
N GLY A 82 7.48 -1.71 2.31
CA GLY A 82 8.47 -1.58 1.23
C GLY A 82 7.80 -1.33 -0.13
N LEU A 83 6.79 -2.15 -0.47
CA LEU A 83 6.02 -2.00 -1.71
C LEU A 83 5.22 -0.68 -1.80
N LEU A 84 4.72 -0.18 -0.65
CA LEU A 84 3.94 1.06 -0.57
C LEU A 84 4.80 2.33 -0.51
N THR A 85 6.13 2.22 -0.50
CA THR A 85 7.01 3.40 -0.46
C THR A 85 7.07 4.14 -1.79
N ALA A 86 6.67 3.51 -2.90
CA ALA A 86 6.54 4.14 -4.20
C ALA A 86 5.06 4.23 -4.60
N HIS A 87 4.73 5.25 -5.40
CA HIS A 87 3.41 5.38 -5.98
C HIS A 87 3.13 4.19 -6.90
N TYR A 88 1.93 3.61 -6.89
CA TYR A 88 1.65 2.34 -7.57
C TYR A 88 1.95 2.36 -9.08
N ARG A 89 1.84 3.54 -9.72
CA ARG A 89 2.13 3.77 -11.15
C ARG A 89 3.62 3.90 -11.49
N GLN A 90 4.47 4.13 -10.48
CA GLN A 90 5.90 4.33 -10.68
C GLN A 90 6.64 2.99 -10.55
N PRO A 91 7.73 2.81 -11.31
CA PRO A 91 8.62 1.68 -11.07
C PRO A 91 9.15 1.72 -9.63
N LEU A 92 9.18 0.58 -8.97
CA LEU A 92 9.83 0.41 -7.68
C LEU A 92 11.16 -0.31 -7.89
N ASP A 93 12.27 0.34 -7.52
CA ASP A 93 13.56 -0.33 -7.45
C ASP A 93 13.71 -1.06 -6.11
N TRP A 94 13.82 -2.38 -6.18
CA TRP A 94 14.00 -3.24 -5.02
C TRP A 94 15.49 -3.53 -4.82
N ASN A 95 16.08 -2.85 -3.85
CA ASN A 95 17.48 -3.03 -3.44
C ASN A 95 17.56 -3.45 -1.97
N ALA A 96 18.77 -3.80 -1.52
CA ALA A 96 19.03 -4.25 -0.15
C ALA A 96 18.55 -3.27 0.96
N GLY A 97 18.39 -1.98 0.65
CA GLY A 97 17.94 -0.96 1.61
C GLY A 97 16.43 -0.96 1.87
N VAL A 98 15.62 -1.44 0.92
CA VAL A 98 14.15 -1.29 0.97
C VAL A 98 13.54 -1.91 2.23
N LEU A 99 13.94 -3.14 2.55
CA LEU A 99 13.42 -3.84 3.73
C LEU A 99 13.94 -3.22 5.04
N ALA A 100 15.19 -2.80 5.09
CA ALA A 100 15.77 -2.16 6.26
C ALA A 100 15.09 -0.82 6.57
N ASP A 101 14.88 0.01 5.55
CA ASP A 101 14.21 1.30 5.67
C ASP A 101 12.73 1.14 6.05
N ALA A 102 12.03 0.20 5.42
CA ALA A 102 10.65 -0.13 5.78
C ALA A 102 10.58 -0.61 7.24
N GLN A 103 11.55 -1.43 7.67
CA GLN A 103 11.57 -1.92 9.04
C GLN A 103 11.74 -0.79 10.05
N GLN A 104 12.71 0.10 9.82
CA GLN A 104 12.96 1.26 10.69
C GLN A 104 11.75 2.21 10.75
N LYS A 105 11.09 2.41 9.62
CA LYS A 105 9.85 3.20 9.53
C LYS A 105 8.75 2.61 10.41
N LEU A 106 8.53 1.29 10.33
CA LEU A 106 7.58 0.62 11.24
C LEU A 106 8.03 0.75 12.69
N ASP A 107 9.33 0.58 13.01
CA ASP A 107 9.91 0.69 14.39
C ASP A 107 9.48 2.00 15.03
N ARG A 108 9.58 3.07 14.25
CA ARG A 108 9.20 4.41 14.69
C ARG A 108 7.69 4.59 14.85
N MET A 109 6.88 4.12 13.90
CA MET A 109 5.42 4.26 13.93
C MET A 109 4.83 3.52 15.13
N TYR A 110 5.18 2.25 15.29
CA TYR A 110 4.71 1.44 16.40
C TYR A 110 5.33 1.85 17.74
N GLY A 111 6.58 2.30 17.74
CA GLY A 111 7.22 2.87 18.94
C GLY A 111 6.46 4.08 19.47
N ALA A 112 6.01 4.98 18.60
CA ALA A 112 5.22 6.14 18.99
C ALA A 112 3.88 5.74 19.65
N LEU A 113 3.21 4.70 19.13
CA LEU A 113 1.99 4.15 19.72
C LEU A 113 2.25 3.53 21.10
N ARG A 114 3.28 2.69 21.21
CA ARG A 114 3.67 2.04 22.47
C ARG A 114 4.02 3.07 23.54
N ASP A 115 4.85 4.06 23.20
CA ASP A 115 5.27 5.09 24.15
C ASP A 115 4.09 5.96 24.61
N ALA A 116 3.03 6.04 23.81
CA ALA A 116 1.77 6.72 24.14
C ALA A 116 0.78 5.83 24.92
N GLY A 117 1.19 4.62 25.32
CA GLY A 117 0.36 3.68 26.09
C GLY A 117 -0.73 3.00 25.26
N ILE A 118 -0.64 3.03 23.93
CA ILE A 118 -1.54 2.28 23.06
C ILE A 118 -0.98 0.86 22.89
N GLU A 119 -1.61 -0.10 23.54
CA GLU A 119 -1.22 -1.51 23.53
C GLU A 119 -2.39 -2.42 23.14
N GLY A 120 -2.05 -3.60 22.59
CA GLY A 120 -3.02 -4.65 22.29
C GLY A 120 -3.76 -4.52 20.95
N LYS A 121 -4.56 -5.54 20.63
CA LYS A 121 -5.32 -5.60 19.37
C LYS A 121 -6.58 -4.73 19.48
N HIS A 122 -6.64 -3.65 18.71
CA HIS A 122 -7.86 -2.85 18.59
C HIS A 122 -8.81 -3.43 17.51
N SER A 123 -9.77 -4.25 17.91
CA SER A 123 -10.90 -4.73 17.08
C SER A 123 -12.18 -3.91 17.31
N GLY A 124 -12.99 -3.57 16.29
CA GLY A 124 -14.30 -2.87 16.45
C GLY A 124 -14.74 -2.06 15.21
N GLU A 125 -15.30 -0.83 15.35
CA GLU A 125 -15.27 0.30 14.38
C GLU A 125 -14.44 1.52 14.87
N PRO A 126 -13.79 2.34 14.00
CA PRO A 126 -12.89 3.41 14.45
C PRO A 126 -13.64 4.38 15.37
N GLU A 127 -13.09 4.66 16.55
CA GLU A 127 -13.67 5.69 17.44
C GLU A 127 -13.61 7.08 16.80
N THR A 128 -12.66 7.28 15.89
CA THR A 128 -12.43 8.52 15.16
C THR A 128 -12.25 8.24 13.66
N PRO A 129 -12.68 9.18 12.79
CA PRO A 129 -12.40 9.09 11.37
C PRO A 129 -10.87 9.05 11.11
N PRO A 130 -10.44 8.50 9.97
CA PRO A 130 -9.04 8.56 9.56
C PRO A 130 -8.57 10.02 9.45
N PRO A 131 -7.27 10.29 9.66
CA PRO A 131 -6.71 11.63 9.53
C PRO A 131 -6.98 12.20 8.13
N ALA A 132 -7.50 13.42 8.05
CA ALA A 132 -7.90 14.04 6.78
C ALA A 132 -6.75 14.06 5.75
N GLY A 133 -5.53 14.44 6.16
CA GLY A 133 -4.37 14.46 5.27
C GLY A 133 -4.01 13.08 4.68
N VAL A 134 -4.27 11.99 5.41
CA VAL A 134 -4.09 10.62 4.90
C VAL A 134 -5.15 10.31 3.85
N VAL A 135 -6.40 10.69 4.09
CA VAL A 135 -7.51 10.48 3.14
C VAL A 135 -7.29 11.31 1.88
N GLU A 136 -6.98 12.60 2.00
CA GLU A 136 -6.69 13.50 0.89
C GLU A 136 -5.52 13.01 0.03
N ALA A 137 -4.50 12.43 0.66
CA ALA A 137 -3.39 11.81 -0.06
C ALA A 137 -3.83 10.55 -0.84
N LEU A 138 -4.74 9.75 -0.31
CA LEU A 138 -5.24 8.55 -1.00
C LEU A 138 -6.27 8.89 -2.08
N GLU A 139 -7.04 9.96 -1.91
CA GLU A 139 -7.97 10.47 -2.94
C GLU A 139 -7.23 11.06 -4.14
N ASP A 140 -5.98 11.49 -3.95
CA ASP A 140 -5.04 11.87 -5.02
C ASP A 140 -4.37 10.63 -5.63
N ASP A 141 -5.10 9.89 -6.48
CA ASP A 141 -4.60 8.70 -7.23
C ASP A 141 -3.91 7.65 -6.33
N LEU A 142 -4.45 7.37 -5.14
CA LEU A 142 -3.89 6.40 -4.19
C LEU A 142 -2.41 6.69 -3.84
N ASN A 143 -2.06 7.96 -3.64
CA ASN A 143 -0.69 8.41 -3.36
C ASN A 143 -0.20 7.98 -1.97
N SER A 144 0.16 6.70 -1.89
CA SER A 144 0.69 6.04 -0.70
C SER A 144 1.97 6.67 -0.15
N PRO A 145 2.95 7.16 -0.94
CA PRO A 145 4.09 7.89 -0.39
C PRO A 145 3.68 9.12 0.42
N LYS A 146 2.72 9.91 -0.09
CA LYS A 146 2.20 11.08 0.61
C LYS A 146 1.39 10.69 1.85
N ALA A 147 0.55 9.66 1.76
CA ALA A 147 -0.20 9.14 2.91
C ALA A 147 0.74 8.63 4.03
N LEU A 148 1.83 7.95 3.66
CA LEU A 148 2.86 7.51 4.60
C LEU A 148 3.60 8.70 5.24
N ALA A 149 3.90 9.75 4.47
CA ALA A 149 4.50 10.96 5.01
C ALA A 149 3.61 11.61 6.09
N GLU A 150 2.31 11.69 5.86
CA GLU A 150 1.34 12.16 6.87
C GLU A 150 1.36 11.28 8.14
N LEU A 151 1.37 9.96 7.99
CA LEU A 151 1.48 9.04 9.13
C LEU A 151 2.80 9.20 9.90
N PHE A 152 3.93 9.45 9.21
CA PHE A 152 5.21 9.71 9.89
C PHE A 152 5.21 11.05 10.62
N ASN A 153 4.57 12.07 10.07
CA ASN A 153 4.41 13.37 10.72
C ASN A 153 3.61 13.23 12.02
N MET A 154 2.51 12.46 11.99
CA MET A 154 1.72 12.15 13.17
C MET A 154 2.53 11.40 14.24
N ALA A 155 3.30 10.38 13.86
CA ALA A 155 4.18 9.67 14.81
C ALA A 155 5.20 10.62 15.46
N ARG A 156 5.75 11.55 14.69
CA ARG A 156 6.68 12.58 15.19
C ARG A 156 6.00 13.56 16.14
N GLU A 157 4.78 13.99 15.84
CA GLU A 157 3.99 14.85 16.70
C GLU A 157 3.64 14.14 18.02
N LEU A 158 3.26 12.86 17.95
CA LEU A 158 2.94 12.04 19.10
C LEU A 158 4.12 11.93 20.08
N ASN A 159 5.34 11.73 19.55
CA ASN A 159 6.56 11.67 20.35
C ASN A 159 6.98 13.02 20.96
N ARG A 160 6.53 14.14 20.39
CA ARG A 160 6.85 15.50 20.90
C ARG A 160 5.81 16.03 21.88
N THR A 161 4.62 15.42 21.91
CA THR A 161 3.51 15.90 22.74
C THR A 161 3.69 15.48 24.19
N THR A 162 3.89 16.46 25.07
CA THR A 162 4.09 16.25 26.52
C THR A 162 2.80 16.31 27.32
N ASN A 163 1.77 17.00 26.82
CA ASN A 163 0.46 17.03 27.46
C ASN A 163 -0.25 15.69 27.28
N GLU A 164 -0.50 14.98 28.38
CA GLU A 164 -1.05 13.63 28.38
C GLU A 164 -2.42 13.52 27.71
N LYS A 165 -3.30 14.51 27.89
CA LYS A 165 -4.63 14.54 27.28
C LYS A 165 -4.53 14.68 25.75
N THR A 166 -3.71 15.61 25.28
CA THR A 166 -3.46 15.81 23.84
C THR A 166 -2.77 14.59 23.23
N ARG A 167 -1.79 14.02 23.94
CA ARG A 167 -1.06 12.83 23.50
C ARG A 167 -1.98 11.64 23.31
N THR A 168 -2.89 11.40 24.27
CA THR A 168 -3.88 10.32 24.20
C THR A 168 -4.84 10.51 23.02
N ALA A 169 -5.33 11.73 22.79
CA ALA A 169 -6.22 12.02 21.68
C ALA A 169 -5.53 11.79 20.31
N LEU A 170 -4.28 12.25 20.18
CA LEU A 170 -3.50 12.05 18.96
C LEU A 170 -3.18 10.56 18.74
N ALA A 171 -2.82 9.84 19.79
CA ALA A 171 -2.54 8.41 19.73
C ALA A 171 -3.76 7.61 19.24
N LYS A 172 -4.96 7.95 19.75
CA LYS A 172 -6.23 7.35 19.29
C LYS A 172 -6.52 7.61 17.81
N SER A 173 -6.29 8.84 17.34
CA SER A 173 -6.44 9.20 15.93
C SER A 173 -5.44 8.47 15.03
N TYR A 174 -4.20 8.32 15.51
CA TYR A 174 -3.11 7.65 14.81
C TYR A 174 -3.29 6.11 14.74
N ALA A 175 -3.83 5.50 15.80
CA ALA A 175 -3.99 4.06 15.96
C ALA A 175 -5.17 3.48 15.15
N SER A 176 -5.29 3.80 13.86
CA SER A 176 -6.33 3.20 13.00
C SER A 176 -6.10 1.68 12.81
N ARG A 177 -6.60 0.91 13.78
CA ARG A 177 -6.97 -0.52 13.84
C ARG A 177 -6.05 -1.65 13.45
N ARG A 178 -4.98 -1.43 12.71
CA ARG A 178 -4.09 -2.55 12.35
C ARG A 178 -2.61 -2.33 12.61
N LEU A 179 -2.25 -1.23 13.26
CA LEU A 179 -0.89 -1.02 13.76
C LEU A 179 -0.67 -1.66 15.14
N ALA A 180 -1.11 -2.90 15.39
CA ALA A 180 -0.88 -3.54 16.70
C ALA A 180 -0.66 -5.05 16.69
N SER A 181 -0.05 -5.60 15.63
CA SER A 181 0.53 -6.96 15.72
C SER A 181 2.04 -6.95 15.96
N TRP A 182 2.69 -5.83 15.63
CA TRP A 182 4.13 -5.75 15.63
C TRP A 182 4.72 -5.23 16.95
N ALA A 183 3.97 -4.41 17.72
CA ALA A 183 4.37 -3.99 19.07
C ALA A 183 4.40 -5.13 20.11
N SER A 184 3.71 -6.24 19.86
CA SER A 184 3.67 -7.42 20.74
C SER A 184 4.63 -8.54 20.34
N ALA A 185 5.39 -8.37 19.26
CA ALA A 185 6.25 -9.41 18.67
C ALA A 185 7.75 -9.20 18.91
N ARG A 186 8.13 -8.23 19.75
CA ARG A 186 9.52 -7.99 20.19
C ARG A 186 9.55 -7.64 21.67
#